data_AF-A0A0K2RKT7-F1
#
_entry.id   AF-A0A0K2RKT7-F1
#
_cell.length_a   1.000
_cell.length_b   1.000
_cell.length_c   1.000
_cell.angle_alpha   90.00
_cell.angle_beta   90.00
_cell.angle_gamma   90.00
#
_symmetry.space_group_name_H-M   'P 1'
#
loop_
_entity.id
_entity.type
_entity.pdbx_description
1 polymer ?
#
loop_
_entity_poly.entity_id
_entity_poly.type
_entity_poly.pdbx_seq_one_letter_code
_entity_poly.pdbx_strand_id
1 'polypeptide(L)'
;MIHVKTKFQRPDADVVSRLAAFSSATIHEAQGRRGALSSKIKPIDRSMSFCGPAVTVACAPQDNLMLQVAIHYAQAGDVVLVGAQEFSDAGTFGDVLGNAMKAKGIAAMVTDSGVRDTQDLIELGLPVFSGSVCIKGTVKETLGPINHPLVFGDEIIYPETSSAVTQTASLSSAVRKRRRSSRSPKPGTTPNASSSRPTTPAAPPSSCAD
;
A
#
# COMPACT_ATOMS: atom_id res chain seq x y z
N MET A 1 33.75 2.19 -7.47
CA MET A 1 33.00 1.94 -8.72
C MET A 1 31.54 1.71 -8.34
N ILE A 2 30.62 2.36 -9.03
CA ILE A 2 29.17 2.19 -8.80
C ILE A 2 28.72 0.92 -9.51
N HIS A 3 27.97 0.07 -8.82
CA HIS A 3 27.52 -1.22 -9.35
C HIS A 3 26.00 -1.24 -9.53
N VAL A 4 25.58 -1.76 -10.66
CA VAL A 4 24.17 -2.03 -10.98
C VAL A 4 24.00 -3.54 -11.04
N LYS A 5 23.40 -4.14 -10.00
CA LYS A 5 23.03 -5.56 -10.05
C LYS A 5 21.70 -5.70 -10.78
N THR A 6 21.71 -6.20 -12.00
CA THR A 6 20.51 -6.33 -12.85
C THR A 6 19.63 -7.53 -12.48
N LYS A 7 20.16 -8.46 -11.68
CA LYS A 7 19.49 -9.68 -11.24
C LYS A 7 19.72 -9.87 -9.74
N PHE A 8 18.67 -10.28 -9.05
CA PHE A 8 18.71 -10.76 -7.66
C PHE A 8 17.63 -11.82 -7.48
N GLN A 9 17.74 -12.62 -6.43
CA GLN A 9 16.76 -13.65 -6.11
C GLN A 9 15.53 -13.02 -5.45
N ARG A 10 14.38 -13.08 -6.14
CA ARG A 10 13.11 -12.65 -5.57
C ARG A 10 12.55 -13.72 -4.63
N PRO A 11 11.82 -13.33 -3.56
CA PRO A 11 11.04 -14.26 -2.75
C PRO A 11 10.04 -15.05 -3.60
N ASP A 12 9.65 -16.23 -3.10
CA ASP A 12 8.59 -17.03 -3.72
C ASP A 12 7.27 -16.22 -3.76
N ALA A 13 6.60 -16.25 -4.90
CA ALA A 13 5.34 -15.56 -5.13
C ALA A 13 4.23 -16.00 -4.15
N ASP A 14 4.22 -17.27 -3.72
CA ASP A 14 3.26 -17.76 -2.72
C ASP A 14 3.48 -17.07 -1.37
N VAL A 15 4.73 -16.90 -0.96
CA VAL A 15 5.08 -16.20 0.29
C VAL A 15 4.63 -14.74 0.23
N VAL A 16 4.89 -14.06 -0.89
CA VAL A 16 4.46 -12.66 -1.10
C VAL A 16 2.93 -12.55 -1.05
N SER A 17 2.22 -13.47 -1.72
CA SER A 17 0.75 -13.50 -1.75
C SER A 17 0.14 -13.73 -0.37
N ARG A 18 0.68 -14.68 0.40
CA ARG A 18 0.23 -14.96 1.77
C ARG A 18 0.49 -13.80 2.72
N LEU A 19 1.64 -13.12 2.59
CA LEU A 19 1.94 -11.93 3.37
C LEU A 19 1.02 -10.76 3.01
N ALA A 20 0.62 -10.61 1.74
CA ALA A 20 -0.28 -9.56 1.29
C ALA A 20 -1.69 -9.63 1.90
N ALA A 21 -2.07 -10.78 2.47
CA ALA A 21 -3.36 -10.95 3.14
C ALA A 21 -3.44 -10.28 4.53
N PHE A 22 -2.31 -9.89 5.11
CA PHE A 22 -2.24 -9.30 6.44
C PHE A 22 -2.02 -7.80 6.38
N SER A 23 -2.45 -7.08 7.43
CA SER A 23 -2.07 -5.68 7.57
C SER A 23 -0.60 -5.55 7.92
N SER A 24 0.03 -4.48 7.45
CA SER A 24 1.40 -4.10 7.82
C SER A 24 1.62 -4.01 9.33
N ALA A 25 0.63 -3.52 10.10
CA ALA A 25 0.69 -3.49 11.55
C ALA A 25 0.74 -4.91 12.15
N THR A 26 -0.06 -5.84 11.62
CA THR A 26 -0.03 -7.25 12.04
C THR A 26 1.33 -7.88 11.75
N ILE A 27 1.91 -7.59 10.58
CA ILE A 27 3.23 -8.11 10.19
C ILE A 27 4.33 -7.52 11.07
N HIS A 28 4.29 -6.21 11.36
CA HIS A 28 5.20 -5.55 12.28
C HIS A 28 5.21 -6.21 13.67
N GLU A 29 4.03 -6.47 14.24
CA GLU A 29 3.92 -7.17 15.53
C GLU A 29 4.47 -8.60 15.44
N ALA A 30 4.12 -9.34 14.39
CA ALA A 30 4.55 -10.72 14.20
C ALA A 30 6.08 -10.87 14.03
N GLN A 31 6.75 -9.87 13.44
CA GLN A 31 8.21 -9.86 13.26
C GLN A 31 8.98 -9.25 14.45
N GLY A 32 8.32 -9.11 15.60
CA GLY A 32 8.96 -8.63 16.83
C GLY A 32 9.18 -7.12 16.87
N ARG A 33 8.28 -6.34 16.26
CA ARG A 33 8.30 -4.88 16.22
C ARG A 33 9.54 -4.29 15.55
N ARG A 34 9.93 -4.88 14.42
CA ARG A 34 11.08 -4.45 13.59
C ARG A 34 10.62 -4.11 12.17
N GLY A 35 11.49 -3.52 11.35
CA GLY A 35 11.27 -3.37 9.91
C GLY A 35 10.19 -2.35 9.53
N ALA A 36 9.79 -1.48 10.45
CA ALA A 36 8.87 -0.40 10.16
C ALA A 36 9.65 0.80 9.65
N LEU A 37 9.25 1.34 8.51
CA LEU A 37 9.88 2.53 7.94
C LEU A 37 9.47 3.79 8.71
N SER A 38 10.29 4.84 8.57
CA SER A 38 10.04 6.16 9.13
C SER A 38 8.62 6.65 8.87
N SER A 39 8.00 7.23 9.91
CA SER A 39 6.65 7.76 9.82
C SER A 39 6.49 8.92 8.83
N LYS A 40 7.59 9.51 8.35
CA LYS A 40 7.60 10.51 7.28
C LYS A 40 7.13 9.96 5.93
N ILE A 41 7.35 8.67 5.68
CA ILE A 41 6.95 8.03 4.43
C ILE A 41 5.45 7.78 4.46
N LYS A 42 4.70 8.51 3.66
CA LYS A 42 3.24 8.47 3.60
C LYS A 42 2.75 8.10 2.21
N PRO A 43 1.61 7.40 2.10
CA PRO A 43 0.97 7.24 0.80
C PRO A 43 0.44 8.59 0.31
N ILE A 44 0.48 8.81 -1.01
CA ILE A 44 -0.14 10.00 -1.61
C ILE A 44 -1.68 9.94 -1.52
N ASP A 45 -2.25 8.74 -1.38
CA ASP A 45 -3.66 8.51 -1.09
C ASP A 45 -3.85 7.45 0.00
N ARG A 46 -4.74 7.73 0.97
CA ARG A 46 -4.94 6.87 2.16
C ARG A 46 -5.52 5.50 1.85
N SER A 47 -6.06 5.25 0.66
CA SER A 47 -6.54 3.93 0.25
C SER A 47 -5.42 3.02 -0.26
N MET A 48 -4.24 3.55 -0.55
CA MET A 48 -3.15 2.80 -1.17
C MET A 48 -2.52 1.77 -0.23
N SER A 49 -2.22 0.59 -0.77
CA SER A 49 -1.45 -0.46 -0.09
C SER A 49 -0.76 -1.32 -1.14
N PHE A 50 0.31 -2.01 -0.76
CA PHE A 50 1.02 -2.93 -1.64
C PHE A 50 1.78 -3.98 -0.82
N CYS A 51 2.23 -5.03 -1.51
CA CYS A 51 3.17 -6.03 -1.01
C CYS A 51 3.95 -6.55 -2.20
N GLY A 52 5.27 -6.57 -2.13
CA GLY A 52 6.10 -7.11 -3.20
C GLY A 52 7.60 -7.09 -2.89
N PRO A 53 8.43 -7.76 -3.72
CA PRO A 53 9.89 -7.73 -3.60
C PRO A 53 10.46 -6.33 -3.86
N ALA A 54 11.43 -5.91 -3.06
CA ALA A 54 12.06 -4.60 -3.17
C ALA A 54 13.17 -4.60 -4.22
N VAL A 55 13.02 -3.73 -5.22
CA VAL A 55 14.11 -3.26 -6.07
C VAL A 55 14.66 -1.99 -5.44
N THR A 56 15.83 -2.07 -4.80
CA THR A 56 16.45 -0.92 -4.14
C THR A 56 17.24 -0.10 -5.14
N VAL A 57 17.15 1.23 -5.03
CA VAL A 57 17.98 2.15 -5.79
C VAL A 57 18.37 3.34 -4.93
N ALA A 58 19.63 3.73 -5.00
CA ALA A 58 20.11 4.97 -4.41
C ALA A 58 20.30 6.02 -5.51
N CYS A 59 19.73 7.19 -5.29
CA CYS A 59 19.83 8.37 -6.12
C CYS A 59 20.53 9.49 -5.35
N ALA A 60 21.18 10.40 -6.08
CA ALA A 60 21.60 11.67 -5.50
C ALA A 60 20.39 12.57 -5.23
N PRO A 61 20.48 13.52 -4.28
CA PRO A 61 19.48 14.55 -4.10
C PRO A 61 19.15 15.25 -5.42
N GLN A 62 17.86 15.48 -5.70
CA GLN A 62 17.39 16.13 -6.93
C GLN A 62 17.77 15.41 -8.24
N ASP A 63 18.13 14.12 -8.21
CA ASP A 63 18.44 13.33 -9.41
C ASP A 63 17.53 12.10 -9.53
N ASN A 64 17.05 11.80 -10.73
CA ASN A 64 16.22 10.61 -10.97
C ASN A 64 16.74 9.68 -12.08
N LEU A 65 18.00 9.81 -12.49
CA LEU A 65 18.62 8.94 -13.50
C LEU A 65 18.52 7.47 -13.10
N MET A 66 18.98 7.13 -11.89
CA MET A 66 19.03 5.73 -11.46
C MET A 66 17.64 5.15 -11.18
N LEU A 67 16.66 5.97 -10.82
CA LEU A 67 15.26 5.55 -10.71
C LEU A 67 14.74 5.02 -12.06
N GLN A 68 15.03 5.71 -13.16
CA GLN A 68 14.61 5.24 -14.49
C GLN A 68 15.29 3.93 -14.86
N VAL A 69 16.57 3.78 -14.53
CA VAL A 69 17.32 2.52 -14.73
C VAL A 69 16.75 1.40 -13.86
N ALA A 70 16.36 1.69 -12.62
CA ALA A 70 15.73 0.70 -11.73
C ALA A 70 14.38 0.23 -12.28
N ILE A 71 13.53 1.16 -12.76
CA ILE A 71 12.26 0.82 -13.44
C ILE A 71 12.52 -0.04 -14.68
N HIS A 72 13.59 0.21 -15.43
CA HIS A 72 13.97 -0.60 -16.58
C HIS A 72 14.27 -2.06 -16.22
N TYR A 73 14.93 -2.32 -15.08
CA TYR A 73 15.25 -3.69 -14.64
C TYR A 73 14.20 -4.34 -13.73
N ALA A 74 13.27 -3.57 -13.17
CA ALA A 74 12.17 -4.07 -12.37
C ALA A 74 11.22 -4.96 -13.21
N GLN A 75 10.67 -5.97 -12.54
CA GLN A 75 9.74 -6.96 -13.06
C GLN A 75 8.34 -6.74 -12.49
N ALA A 76 7.35 -7.39 -13.11
CA ALA A 76 5.98 -7.35 -12.62
C ALA A 76 5.91 -7.85 -11.16
N GLY A 77 5.18 -7.12 -10.31
CA GLY A 77 5.05 -7.41 -8.88
C GLY A 77 6.14 -6.78 -8.00
N ASP A 78 7.22 -6.24 -8.56
CA ASP A 78 8.27 -5.57 -7.78
C ASP A 78 7.77 -4.27 -7.15
N VAL A 79 8.43 -3.84 -6.08
CA VAL A 79 8.29 -2.52 -5.46
C VAL A 79 9.60 -1.77 -5.68
N VAL A 80 9.55 -0.63 -6.35
CA VAL A 80 10.76 0.20 -6.53
C VAL A 80 10.92 1.09 -5.31
N LEU A 81 12.02 0.90 -4.58
CA LEU A 81 12.36 1.63 -3.36
C LEU A 81 13.56 2.55 -3.61
N VAL A 82 13.33 3.86 -3.52
CA VAL A 82 14.29 4.90 -3.91
C VAL A 82 14.78 5.66 -2.69
N GLY A 83 16.04 5.46 -2.32
CA GLY A 83 16.72 6.32 -1.35
C GLY A 83 17.37 7.51 -2.04
N ALA A 84 16.95 8.71 -1.68
CA ALA A 84 17.41 9.98 -2.23
C ALA A 84 17.77 10.97 -1.10
N GLN A 85 18.27 10.42 0.01
CA GLN A 85 18.80 11.16 1.17
C GLN A 85 17.76 12.08 1.83
N GLU A 86 16.50 11.65 1.84
CA GLU A 86 15.37 12.42 2.38
C GLU A 86 15.23 13.84 1.77
N PHE A 87 15.71 14.06 0.54
CA PHE A 87 15.65 15.37 -0.10
C PHE A 87 14.22 15.73 -0.51
N SER A 88 13.60 16.65 0.24
CA SER A 88 12.18 16.98 0.11
C SER A 88 11.87 18.03 -0.96
N ASP A 89 12.89 18.77 -1.43
CA ASP A 89 12.73 19.91 -2.35
C ASP A 89 12.85 19.53 -3.83
N ALA A 90 12.51 18.30 -4.18
CA ALA A 90 12.37 17.83 -5.57
C ALA A 90 11.36 16.69 -5.71
N GLY A 91 10.57 16.73 -6.78
CA GLY A 91 9.70 15.65 -7.24
C GLY A 91 10.46 14.69 -8.14
N THR A 92 11.02 13.62 -7.57
CA THR A 92 11.84 12.65 -8.33
C THR A 92 11.01 11.70 -9.19
N PHE A 93 9.71 11.57 -8.87
CA PHE A 93 8.75 10.70 -9.54
C PHE A 93 7.43 11.42 -9.84
N GLY A 94 6.83 11.10 -10.98
CA GLY A 94 5.58 11.68 -11.49
C GLY A 94 4.90 10.76 -12.50
N ASP A 95 3.88 11.27 -13.19
CA ASP A 95 2.96 10.53 -14.05
C ASP A 95 3.64 9.74 -15.19
N VAL A 96 4.65 10.31 -15.85
CA VAL A 96 5.36 9.67 -16.97
C VAL A 96 6.01 8.35 -16.53
N LEU A 97 6.72 8.38 -15.39
CA LEU A 97 7.32 7.18 -14.82
C LEU A 97 6.26 6.26 -14.20
N GLY A 98 5.18 6.84 -13.65
CA GLY A 98 4.00 6.10 -13.21
C GLY A 98 3.43 5.21 -14.31
N ASN A 99 3.19 5.77 -15.49
CA ASN A 99 2.68 5.05 -16.65
C ASN A 99 3.63 3.92 -17.08
N ALA A 100 4.93 4.17 -17.09
CA ALA A 100 5.94 3.15 -17.39
C ALA A 100 5.90 1.99 -16.37
N MET A 101 5.76 2.30 -15.08
CA MET A 101 5.63 1.30 -14.02
C MET A 101 4.34 0.49 -14.16
N LYS A 102 3.21 1.16 -14.44
CA LYS A 102 1.91 0.52 -14.65
C LYS A 102 1.93 -0.43 -15.84
N ALA A 103 2.50 0.00 -16.97
CA ALA A 103 2.64 -0.82 -18.16
C ALA A 103 3.50 -2.08 -17.93
N LYS A 104 4.51 -1.98 -17.04
CA LYS A 104 5.35 -3.11 -16.63
C LYS A 104 4.73 -4.01 -15.56
N GLY A 105 3.58 -3.65 -14.98
CA GLY A 105 2.96 -4.37 -13.88
C GLY A 105 3.74 -4.28 -12.57
N ILE A 106 4.54 -3.22 -12.36
CA ILE A 106 5.25 -2.99 -11.10
C ILE A 106 4.22 -2.64 -10.02
N ALA A 107 4.38 -3.20 -8.82
CA ALA A 107 3.38 -3.15 -7.76
C ALA A 107 3.30 -1.80 -7.05
N ALA A 108 4.43 -1.12 -6.83
CA ALA A 108 4.46 0.18 -6.16
C ALA A 108 5.76 0.96 -6.36
N MET A 109 5.67 2.27 -6.06
CA MET A 109 6.80 3.20 -5.95
C MET A 109 6.90 3.71 -4.51
N VAL A 110 8.10 3.68 -3.93
CA VAL A 110 8.36 4.18 -2.57
C VAL A 110 9.62 5.02 -2.59
N THR A 111 9.56 6.25 -2.10
CA THR A 111 10.72 7.16 -2.04
C THR A 111 10.77 7.91 -0.71
N ASP A 112 11.97 8.25 -0.25
CA ASP A 112 12.18 9.14 0.90
C ASP A 112 12.22 10.63 0.50
N SER A 113 12.19 10.91 -0.81
CA SER A 113 12.12 12.24 -1.39
C SER A 113 10.69 12.68 -1.75
N GLY A 114 10.58 13.78 -2.51
CA GLY A 114 9.33 14.26 -3.06
C GLY A 114 8.87 13.52 -4.32
N VAL A 115 7.55 13.55 -4.53
CA VAL A 115 6.87 13.16 -5.78
C VAL A 115 5.97 14.30 -6.28
N ARG A 116 5.56 14.22 -7.54
CA ARG A 116 4.64 15.18 -8.19
C ARG A 116 3.54 14.44 -8.97
N ASP A 117 2.64 15.20 -9.58
CA ASP A 117 1.56 14.68 -10.42
C ASP A 117 0.67 13.67 -9.64
N THR A 118 0.45 13.95 -8.35
CA THR A 118 -0.15 13.00 -7.43
C THR A 118 -1.57 12.62 -7.82
N GLN A 119 -2.34 13.55 -8.39
CA GLN A 119 -3.69 13.27 -8.87
C GLN A 119 -3.67 12.23 -10.00
N ASP A 120 -2.80 12.41 -10.99
CA ASP A 120 -2.65 11.48 -12.11
C ASP A 120 -2.17 10.10 -11.63
N LEU A 121 -1.26 10.06 -10.66
CA LEU A 121 -0.79 8.82 -10.04
C LEU A 121 -1.90 8.07 -9.27
N ILE A 122 -2.78 8.81 -8.61
CA ILE A 122 -3.96 8.26 -7.93
C ILE A 122 -4.93 7.67 -8.95
N GLU A 123 -5.23 8.40 -10.02
CA GLU A 123 -6.13 7.95 -11.09
C GLU A 123 -5.57 6.75 -11.86
N LEU A 124 -4.25 6.68 -12.03
CA LEU A 124 -3.55 5.52 -12.60
C LEU A 124 -3.68 4.27 -11.72
N GLY A 125 -4.03 4.42 -10.45
CA GLY A 125 -4.13 3.35 -9.47
C GLY A 125 -2.79 2.66 -9.25
N LEU A 126 -1.69 3.42 -9.26
CA LEU A 126 -0.36 2.95 -8.88
C LEU A 126 -0.13 3.35 -7.41
N PRO A 127 0.10 2.41 -6.48
CA PRO A 127 0.48 2.75 -5.12
C PRO A 127 1.81 3.53 -5.09
N VAL A 128 1.77 4.74 -4.54
CA VAL A 128 2.94 5.60 -4.39
C VAL A 128 3.05 6.11 -2.96
N PHE A 129 4.23 5.93 -2.37
CA PHE A 129 4.57 6.40 -1.03
C PHE A 129 5.79 7.31 -1.11
N SER A 130 5.74 8.45 -0.43
CA SER A 130 6.78 9.47 -0.50
C SER A 130 7.04 10.14 0.85
N GLY A 131 8.22 10.75 0.98
CA GLY A 131 8.54 11.62 2.13
C GLY A 131 7.94 13.02 2.01
N SER A 132 7.73 13.51 0.78
CA SER A 132 7.07 14.79 0.51
C SER A 132 6.32 14.80 -0.83
N VAL A 133 5.60 15.89 -1.09
CA VAL A 133 5.08 16.24 -2.42
C VAL A 133 5.76 17.54 -2.84
N CYS A 134 6.36 17.56 -4.03
CA CYS A 134 7.09 18.72 -4.53
C CYS A 134 7.06 18.78 -6.06
N ILE A 135 6.70 19.94 -6.61
CA ILE A 135 6.59 20.15 -8.06
C ILE A 135 7.94 20.39 -8.76
N LYS A 136 9.00 20.68 -8.00
CA LYS A 136 10.33 21.01 -8.56
C LYS A 136 10.91 19.79 -9.28
N GLY A 137 11.48 20.01 -10.46
CA GLY A 137 12.08 18.95 -11.28
C GLY A 137 13.42 18.43 -10.75
N THR A 138 13.93 17.42 -11.45
CA THR A 138 15.20 16.75 -11.18
C THR A 138 16.15 16.77 -12.39
N VAL A 139 17.44 16.59 -12.11
CA VAL A 139 18.50 16.35 -13.10
C VAL A 139 18.70 14.85 -13.33
N LYS A 140 19.63 14.50 -14.24
CA LYS A 140 19.94 13.10 -14.62
C LYS A 140 21.45 12.94 -14.86
N GLU A 141 22.24 13.21 -13.84
CA GLU A 141 23.69 13.41 -13.96
C GLU A 141 24.48 12.42 -13.09
N THR A 142 23.89 11.94 -12.01
CA THR A 142 24.61 11.19 -10.98
C THR A 142 24.25 9.71 -11.03
N LEU A 143 25.27 8.88 -11.18
CA LEU A 143 25.14 7.43 -11.04
C LEU A 143 24.97 7.04 -9.57
N GLY A 144 24.30 5.91 -9.35
CA GLY A 144 24.05 5.35 -8.02
C GLY A 144 23.80 3.84 -8.11
N PRO A 145 23.90 3.11 -6.99
CA PRO A 145 23.79 1.66 -6.99
C PRO A 145 22.32 1.19 -7.10
N ILE A 146 22.12 0.03 -7.73
CA ILE A 146 20.82 -0.66 -7.83
C ILE A 146 20.96 -2.09 -7.29
N ASN A 147 19.97 -2.53 -6.51
CA ASN A 147 19.93 -3.83 -5.84
C ASN A 147 21.12 -4.06 -4.91
N HIS A 148 21.47 -3.02 -4.15
CA HIS A 148 22.39 -3.08 -3.01
C HIS A 148 21.63 -2.83 -1.70
N PRO A 149 22.19 -3.25 -0.55
CA PRO A 149 21.65 -2.85 0.74
C PRO A 149 21.51 -1.32 0.82
N LEU A 150 20.33 -0.86 1.23
CA LEU A 150 19.97 0.55 1.26
C LEU A 150 19.44 0.89 2.66
N VAL A 151 19.97 1.95 3.27
CA VAL A 151 19.33 2.55 4.44
C VAL A 151 18.18 3.41 3.93
N PHE A 152 16.96 3.10 4.36
CA PHE A 152 15.74 3.77 3.94
C PHE A 152 14.79 3.88 5.11
N GLY A 153 14.41 5.11 5.47
CA GLY A 153 13.44 5.36 6.54
C GLY A 153 13.79 4.65 7.84
N ASP A 154 15.00 4.87 8.35
CA ASP A 154 15.53 4.30 9.61
C ASP A 154 15.77 2.77 9.62
N GLU A 155 15.58 2.08 8.49
CA GLU A 155 15.77 0.63 8.36
C GLU A 155 16.77 0.28 7.25
N ILE A 156 17.41 -0.88 7.35
CA ILE A 156 18.27 -1.42 6.28
C ILE A 156 17.46 -2.40 5.44
N ILE A 157 17.32 -2.11 4.16
CA ILE A 157 16.62 -2.95 3.19
C ILE A 157 17.63 -3.74 2.38
N TYR A 158 17.52 -5.07 2.44
CA TYR A 158 18.32 -6.01 1.67
C TYR A 158 17.46 -6.55 0.53
N PRO A 159 17.84 -6.34 -0.75
CA PRO A 159 17.04 -6.79 -1.89
C PRO A 159 17.04 -8.32 -2.06
N GLU A 160 18.02 -9.03 -1.50
CA GLU A 160 18.28 -10.44 -1.75
C GLU A 160 17.81 -11.41 -0.65
N THR A 161 17.21 -10.91 0.44
CA THR A 161 16.66 -11.74 1.54
C THR A 161 15.15 -11.60 1.67
N SER A 162 14.49 -12.43 2.48
CA SER A 162 13.05 -12.33 2.79
C SER A 162 12.63 -11.00 3.43
N SER A 163 13.59 -10.22 3.95
CA SER A 163 13.44 -8.81 4.35
C SER A 163 13.15 -7.87 3.17
N ALA A 164 13.35 -8.33 1.93
CA ALA A 164 13.04 -7.60 0.69
C ALA A 164 11.54 -7.48 0.44
N VAL A 165 10.67 -8.16 1.20
CA VAL A 165 9.23 -7.89 1.11
C VAL A 165 8.96 -6.56 1.80
N THR A 166 9.03 -5.48 1.04
CA THR A 166 8.63 -4.16 1.53
C THR A 166 7.11 -4.13 1.61
N GLN A 167 6.60 -3.85 2.79
CA GLN A 167 5.21 -3.49 3.00
C GLN A 167 5.17 -2.16 3.74
N THR A 168 4.58 -1.13 3.13
CA THR A 168 4.24 0.09 3.87
C THR A 168 2.74 0.17 4.12
N ALA A 169 2.43 0.40 5.39
CA ALA A 169 1.12 0.68 5.92
C ALA A 169 0.57 1.98 5.33
N SER A 170 -0.56 1.91 4.62
CA SER A 170 -1.50 3.02 4.80
C SER A 170 -2.22 2.80 6.14
N LEU A 171 -2.06 3.77 7.04
CA LEU A 171 -3.01 4.00 8.12
C LEU A 171 -4.34 4.44 7.50
N SER A 172 -5.16 3.49 7.05
CA SER A 172 -6.60 3.72 6.93
C SER A 172 -7.27 3.11 8.14
N SER A 173 -7.49 3.96 9.13
CA SER A 173 -8.31 3.75 10.31
C SER A 173 -9.80 3.54 10.00
N ALA A 174 -10.15 2.88 8.89
CA ALA A 174 -11.50 2.41 8.65
C ALA A 174 -11.60 0.96 9.14
N VAL A 175 -11.82 0.82 10.45
CA VAL A 175 -12.39 -0.36 11.08
C VAL A 175 -13.72 -0.68 10.39
N ARG A 176 -13.67 -1.37 9.23
CA ARG A 176 -14.85 -2.08 8.72
C ARG A 176 -14.85 -3.42 9.42
N LYS A 177 -15.24 -3.38 10.70
CA LYS A 177 -15.69 -4.52 11.48
C LYS A 177 -16.91 -5.09 10.75
N ARG A 178 -16.71 -5.80 9.64
CA ARG A 178 -17.70 -6.75 9.14
C ARG A 178 -17.79 -7.81 10.23
N ARG A 179 -18.71 -7.58 11.17
CA ARG A 179 -19.24 -8.62 12.04
C ARG A 179 -19.55 -9.80 11.14
N ARG A 180 -18.70 -10.83 11.17
CA ARG A 180 -19.10 -12.16 10.72
C ARG A 180 -20.35 -12.49 11.53
N SER A 181 -21.47 -12.55 10.82
CA SER A 181 -22.69 -13.16 11.28
C SER A 181 -22.38 -14.64 11.53
N SER A 182 -22.05 -14.97 12.77
CA SER A 182 -22.00 -16.36 13.25
C SER A 182 -22.59 -16.41 14.65
N ARG A 183 -23.91 -16.25 14.71
CA ARG A 183 -24.72 -16.91 15.73
C ARG A 183 -25.57 -17.94 15.01
N SER A 184 -25.12 -19.17 15.06
CA SER A 184 -25.94 -20.35 14.84
C SER A 184 -27.15 -20.34 15.79
N PRO A 185 -28.33 -20.82 15.37
CA PRO A 185 -29.48 -20.93 16.26
C PRO A 185 -29.24 -22.05 17.29
N LYS A 186 -29.45 -21.78 18.58
CA LYS A 186 -29.58 -22.83 19.60
C LYS A 186 -30.96 -23.50 19.43
N PRO A 187 -31.07 -24.83 19.55
CA PRO A 187 -32.36 -25.52 19.50
C PRO A 187 -33.06 -25.46 20.86
N GLY A 188 -34.38 -25.29 20.84
CA GLY A 188 -35.27 -25.72 21.92
C GLY A 188 -35.70 -24.67 22.93
N THR A 189 -36.79 -23.94 22.62
CA THR A 189 -37.81 -23.63 23.63
C THR A 189 -39.16 -23.45 22.92
N THR A 190 -40.07 -24.38 23.13
CA THR A 190 -41.48 -24.32 22.70
C THR A 190 -42.24 -23.29 23.55
N PRO A 191 -43.03 -22.36 22.96
CA PRO A 191 -44.06 -21.66 23.71
C PRO A 191 -45.38 -22.43 23.64
N ASN A 192 -45.95 -22.62 24.83
CA ASN A 192 -47.18 -23.34 25.12
C ASN A 192 -48.41 -22.63 24.52
N ALA A 193 -49.35 -23.42 24.01
CA ALA A 193 -50.65 -22.96 23.56
C ALA A 193 -51.65 -22.97 24.73
N SER A 194 -52.36 -21.86 24.96
CA SER A 194 -53.63 -21.90 25.68
C SER A 194 -54.56 -20.81 25.15
N SER A 195 -55.70 -21.30 24.68
CA SER A 195 -56.82 -20.64 24.00
C SER A 195 -57.88 -20.07 24.95
N SER A 196 -58.54 -18.97 24.55
CA SER A 196 -59.99 -18.72 24.71
C SER A 196 -60.35 -17.36 24.07
N ARG A 197 -60.79 -17.33 22.80
CA ARG A 197 -62.18 -17.30 22.27
C ARG A 197 -62.84 -15.90 22.21
N PRO A 198 -63.80 -15.66 21.27
CA PRO A 198 -63.95 -14.39 20.54
C PRO A 198 -65.33 -13.72 20.73
N THR A 199 -65.49 -12.47 20.28
CA THR A 199 -66.71 -11.92 19.61
C THR A 199 -66.47 -10.48 19.09
N THR A 200 -66.59 -10.29 17.77
CA THR A 200 -66.98 -9.03 17.08
C THR A 200 -68.53 -8.99 16.99
N PRO A 201 -69.25 -8.02 16.35
CA PRO A 201 -68.86 -6.81 15.59
C PRO A 201 -69.73 -5.54 15.83
N ALA A 202 -69.34 -4.37 15.25
CA ALA A 202 -70.20 -3.45 14.48
C ALA A 202 -69.47 -2.14 14.08
N ALA A 203 -69.86 -1.57 12.93
CA ALA A 203 -69.16 -0.58 12.11
C ALA A 203 -69.81 0.85 12.16
N PRO A 204 -69.69 1.77 11.15
CA PRO A 204 -69.03 3.11 11.19
C PRO A 204 -70.04 4.26 10.85
N PRO A 205 -69.78 5.39 10.10
CA PRO A 205 -68.61 6.24 9.79
C PRO A 205 -68.86 7.79 9.97
N SER A 206 -67.83 8.66 9.88
CA SER A 206 -67.87 10.06 9.35
C SER A 206 -66.46 10.69 9.49
N SER A 207 -65.92 11.61 8.67
CA SER A 207 -66.28 12.28 7.42
C SER A 207 -65.00 12.91 6.83
N CYS A 208 -65.02 13.16 5.51
CA CYS A 208 -63.98 13.83 4.73
C CYS A 208 -63.83 15.34 5.01
N ALA A 209 -62.69 15.88 4.53
CA ALA A 209 -62.41 17.25 4.07
C ALA A 209 -62.33 18.39 5.11
N ASP A 210 -61.12 18.93 5.27
CA ASP A 210 -60.71 20.22 4.68
C ASP A 210 -59.18 20.24 4.49
#